data_AF-A0A0G1S3M0-F1
#
_entry.id   AF-A0A0G1S3M0-F1
#
_cell.length_a   1.000
_cell.length_b   1.000
_cell.length_c   1.000
_cell.angle_alpha   90.00
_cell.angle_beta   90.00
_cell.angle_gamma   90.00
#
_symmetry.space_group_name_H-M   'P 1'
#
loop_
_entity.id
_entity.type
_entity.pdbx_description
1 polymer ?
#
loop_
_entity_poly.entity_id
_entity_poly.type
_entity_poly.pdbx_seq_one_letter_code
_entity_poly.pdbx_strand_id
1 'polypeptide(L)' 'MKKLHKQYMETDETTDVLSFPLEFDRVYPDGITRLGDIAVCVPVAERQARENGRSIQEEINFLVRHGAMHLLGVHHE' A
#
# COMPACT_ATOMS: atom_id res chain seq x y z
N MET A 1 -10.65 -4.07 1.77
CA MET A 1 -9.56 -4.59 0.92
C MET A 1 -10.09 -5.38 -0.27
N LYS A 2 -10.77 -6.52 -0.08
CA LYS A 2 -11.33 -7.34 -1.18
C LYS A 2 -12.11 -6.55 -2.25
N LYS A 3 -12.96 -5.59 -1.85
CA LYS A 3 -13.66 -4.68 -2.77
C LYS A 3 -12.70 -3.81 -3.60
N LEU A 4 -11.65 -3.27 -2.98
CA LEU A 4 -10.63 -2.47 -3.66
C LEU A 4 -9.83 -3.33 -4.64
N HIS A 5 -9.39 -4.51 -4.20
CA HIS A 5 -8.65 -5.44 -5.06
C HIS A 5 -9.47 -5.83 -6.29
N LYS A 6 -10.74 -6.20 -6.11
CA LYS A 6 -11.64 -6.49 -7.22
C LYS A 6 -11.83 -5.30 -8.16
N GLN A 7 -11.93 -4.08 -7.62
CA GLN A 7 -12.18 -2.87 -8.40
C GLN A 7 -10.95 -2.39 -9.18
N TYR A 8 -9.74 -2.58 -8.64
CA TYR A 8 -8.52 -1.97 -9.18
C TYR A 8 -7.48 -2.99 -9.70
N MET A 9 -7.57 -4.26 -9.31
CA MET A 9 -6.67 -5.35 -9.72
C MET A 9 -7.42 -6.49 -10.44
N GLU A 10 -8.72 -6.30 -10.75
CA GLU A 10 -9.60 -7.23 -11.48
C GLU A 10 -9.63 -8.69 -10.96
N THR A 11 -9.19 -8.91 -9.73
CA THR A 11 -9.05 -10.21 -9.09
C THR A 11 -9.69 -10.17 -7.70
N ASP A 12 -10.39 -11.26 -7.31
CA ASP A 12 -11.16 -11.31 -6.06
C ASP A 12 -10.32 -11.73 -4.83
N GLU A 13 -9.01 -11.57 -4.92
CA GLU A 13 -8.07 -11.92 -3.87
C GLU A 13 -7.97 -10.83 -2.78
N THR A 14 -7.47 -11.20 -1.62
CA THR A 14 -7.19 -10.24 -0.54
C THR A 14 -5.68 -10.11 -0.40
N THR A 15 -5.17 -8.93 -0.71
CA THR A 15 -3.76 -8.57 -0.48
C THR A 15 -3.57 -7.86 0.87
N ASP A 16 -2.33 -7.75 1.30
CA ASP A 16 -1.89 -7.05 2.51
C ASP A 16 -1.85 -5.52 2.32
N VAL A 17 -1.36 -5.05 1.18
CA VAL A 17 -1.23 -3.62 0.83
C VAL A 17 -1.57 -3.35 -0.63
N LEU A 18 -2.20 -2.19 -0.88
CA LEU A 18 -2.40 -1.61 -2.22
C LEU A 18 -1.84 -0.20 -2.25
N SER A 19 -1.18 0.15 -3.36
CA SER A 19 -0.68 1.49 -3.64
C SER A 19 -1.42 2.08 -4.85
N PHE A 20 -1.90 3.31 -4.70
CA PHE A 20 -2.63 4.05 -5.73
C PHE A 20 -1.83 5.29 -6.11
N PRO A 21 -0.91 5.20 -7.09
CA PRO A 21 -0.09 6.33 -7.49
C PRO A 21 -0.94 7.43 -8.12
N LEU A 22 -0.60 8.69 -7.80
CA LEU A 22 -1.07 9.86 -8.52
C LEU A 22 -0.09 10.20 -9.63
N GLU A 23 -0.59 10.87 -10.67
CA GLU A 23 0.23 11.32 -11.79
C GLU A 23 1.29 12.32 -11.29
N PHE A 24 2.57 12.01 -11.54
CA PHE A 24 3.71 12.81 -11.07
C PHE A 24 3.80 14.20 -11.70
N ASP A 25 3.18 14.40 -12.86
CA ASP A 25 3.16 15.65 -13.62
C ASP A 25 2.07 16.62 -13.13
N ARG A 26 1.19 16.19 -12.22
CA ARG A 26 0.19 17.07 -11.62
C ARG A 26 0.83 18.01 -10.59
N VAL A 27 0.85 19.30 -10.93
CA VAL A 27 1.26 20.37 -10.03
C VAL A 27 0.07 20.89 -9.23
N TYR A 28 0.18 20.86 -7.90
CA TYR A 28 -0.83 21.39 -6.99
C TYR A 28 -0.51 22.85 -6.60
N PRO A 29 -1.52 23.70 -6.36
CA PRO A 29 -1.31 25.14 -6.06
C PRO A 29 -0.45 25.44 -4.83
N ASP A 30 -0.36 24.48 -3.89
CA ASP A 30 0.45 24.59 -2.67
C ASP A 30 1.92 24.19 -2.88
N GLY A 31 2.30 23.76 -4.09
CA GLY A 31 3.64 23.29 -4.39
C GLY A 31 4.00 21.95 -3.75
N ILE A 32 3.03 21.23 -3.17
CA ILE A 32 3.26 19.95 -2.50
C ILE A 32 3.02 18.81 -3.48
N THR A 33 4.06 18.01 -3.74
CA THR A 33 3.95 16.77 -4.49
C THR A 33 3.15 15.75 -3.70
N ARG A 34 2.13 15.17 -4.34
CA ARG A 34 1.31 14.09 -3.77
C ARG A 34 1.60 12.82 -4.55
N LEU A 35 2.16 11.82 -3.87
CA LEU A 35 2.55 10.55 -4.49
C LEU A 35 1.35 9.62 -4.72
N GLY A 36 0.30 9.76 -3.92
CA GLY A 36 -0.89 8.93 -3.97
C GLY A 36 -1.23 8.34 -2.62
N ASP A 37 -2.01 7.26 -2.63
CA ASP A 37 -2.59 6.65 -1.44
C ASP A 37 -2.05 5.23 -1.21
N ILE A 38 -1.92 4.85 0.06
CA ILE A 38 -1.60 3.48 0.48
C ILE A 38 -2.76 2.95 1.33
N ALA A 39 -3.32 1.82 0.93
CA ALA A 39 -4.33 1.11 1.71
C ALA A 39 -3.73 -0.16 2.31
N VAL A 40 -3.79 -0.31 3.64
CA VAL A 40 -3.30 -1.50 4.36
C VAL A 40 -4.48 -2.31 4.89
N CYS A 41 -4.43 -3.62 4.73
CA CYS A 41 -5.43 -4.53 5.28
C CYS A 41 -5.04 -4.96 6.70
N VAL A 42 -5.55 -4.27 7.72
CA VAL A 42 -5.21 -4.55 9.13
C VAL A 42 -5.37 -6.03 9.52
N PRO A 43 -6.47 -6.74 9.19
CA PRO A 43 -6.59 -8.16 9.54
C PRO A 43 -5.51 -9.06 8.92
N VAL A 44 -5.03 -8.73 7.72
CA VAL A 44 -3.94 -9.46 7.06
C VAL A 44 -2.60 -9.10 7.72
N ALA A 45 -2.36 -7.82 8.00
CA ALA A 45 -1.18 -7.36 8.71
C ALA A 45 -1.06 -8.00 10.11
N GLU A 46 -2.17 -8.17 10.83
CA GLU A 46 -2.17 -8.89 12.12
C GLU A 46 -1.82 -10.37 11.98
N ARG A 47 -2.27 -11.03 10.91
CA ARG A 47 -1.91 -12.42 10.63
C ARG A 47 -0.42 -12.53 10.30
N GLN A 48 0.08 -11.70 9.39
CA GLN A 48 1.49 -11.65 8.99
C GLN A 48 2.40 -11.29 10.17
N ALA A 49 2.00 -10.35 11.03
CA ALA A 49 2.75 -9.99 12.22
C ALA A 49 2.97 -11.21 13.14
N ARG A 50 1.92 -12.02 13.36
CA ARG A 50 2.02 -13.27 14.14
C ARG A 50 2.92 -14.30 13.46
N GLU A 51 2.74 -14.50 12.15
CA GLU A 51 3.53 -15.47 11.35
C GLU A 51 5.02 -15.10 11.30
N ASN A 52 5.33 -13.80 11.21
CA ASN A 52 6.69 -13.27 11.11
C ASN A 52 7.34 -12.97 12.46
N GLY A 53 6.66 -13.21 13.58
CA GLY A 53 7.16 -12.92 14.93
C GLY A 53 7.41 -11.43 15.19
N ARG A 54 6.62 -10.55 14.55
CA ARG A 54 6.69 -9.09 14.65
C ARG A 54 5.52 -8.53 15.44
N SER A 55 5.69 -7.33 15.98
CA SER A 55 4.55 -6.52 16.42
C SER A 55 3.72 -6.05 15.23
N ILE A 56 2.43 -5.78 15.45
CA ILE A 56 1.57 -5.20 14.42
C ILE A 56 2.11 -3.87 13.88
N GLN A 57 2.75 -3.06 14.73
CA GLN A 57 3.32 -1.79 14.32
C GLN A 57 4.52 -1.97 13.38
N GLU A 58 5.38 -2.95 13.65
CA GLU A 58 6.50 -3.29 12.75
C GLU A 58 5.99 -3.78 11.39
N GLU A 59 4.95 -4.62 11.38
CA GLU A 59 4.39 -5.13 10.13
C GLU A 59 3.71 -4.02 9.32
N ILE A 60 2.94 -3.13 9.96
CA ILE A 60 2.35 -1.97 9.28
C ILE A 60 3.45 -1.06 8.73
N ASN A 61 4.52 -0.79 9.49
CA ASN A 61 5.65 0.01 9.01
C ASN A 61 6.32 -0.63 7.80
N PHE A 62 6.48 -1.95 7.80
CA PHE A 62 7.01 -2.70 6.67
C PHE A 62 6.13 -2.55 5.43
N LEU A 63 4.82 -2.77 5.56
CA LEU A 63 3.84 -2.67 4.47
C LEU A 63 3.73 -1.24 3.92
N VAL A 64 3.73 -0.22 4.78
CA VAL A 64 3.69 1.18 4.34
C VAL A 64 4.98 1.57 3.61
N ARG A 65 6.14 1.15 4.11
CA ARG A 65 7.41 1.38 3.40
C ARG A 65 7.41 0.69 2.03
N HIS A 66 6.91 -0.55 1.95
CA HIS A 66 6.76 -1.27 0.70
C HIS A 66 5.81 -0.54 -0.25
N GLY A 67 4.63 -0.12 0.23
CA GLY A 67 3.66 0.63 -0.56
C GLY A 67 4.21 1.97 -1.07
N ALA A 68 5.00 2.67 -0.25
CA ALA A 68 5.63 3.93 -0.63
C ALA A 68 6.70 3.75 -1.71
N MET A 69 7.45 2.65 -1.71
CA MET A 69 8.39 2.32 -2.80
C MET A 69 7.65 2.17 -4.13
N HIS A 70 6.50 1.49 -4.14
CA HIS A 70 5.66 1.41 -5.35
C HIS A 70 5.13 2.76 -5.80
N LEU A 71 4.74 3.64 -4.87
CA LEU A 71 4.34 5.01 -5.22
C LEU A 71 5.47 5.82 -5.83
N LEU A 72 6.74 5.48 -5.56
CA LEU A 72 7.92 6.10 -6.15
C LEU A 72 8.36 5.45 -7.48
N GLY A 73 7.61 4.47 -8.00
CA GLY A 73 7.95 3.72 -9.20
C GLY A 73 9.04 2.67 -9.00
N VAL A 74 9.39 2.35 -7.74
CA VAL A 74 10.28 1.24 -7.41
C VAL A 74 9.43 -0.01 -7.24
N HIS A 75 9.33 -0.80 -8.31
CA HIS A 75 8.68 -2.10 -8.27
C HIS A 75 9.71 -3.17 -7.90
N HIS A 76 9.37 -4.02 -6.93
CA HIS A 76 10.02 -5.32 -6.79
C HIS A 76 9.23 -6.33 -7.61
N GLU A 77 9.92 -7.12 -8.43
CA GLU A 77 9.36 -8.33 -9.05
C GLU A 77 8.93 -9.36 -8.01
#